data_AF-A0A8T4BYD0-F1
#
_entry.id   AF-A0A8T4BYD0-F1
#
_cell.length_a   1.000
_cell.length_b   1.000
_cell.length_c   1.000
_cell.angle_alpha   90.00
_cell.angle_beta   90.00
_cell.angle_gamma   90.00
#
_symmetry.space_group_name_H-M   'P 1'
#
loop_
_entity.id
_entity.type
_entity.pdbx_description
1 polymer ?
#
loop_
_entity_poly.entity_id
_entity_poly.type
_entity_poly.pdbx_seq_one_letter_code
_entity_poly.pdbx_strand_id
1 'polypeptide(L)'
;MKIAINAPFSDPIKGAVVIRINSWREHFERNGCTVDILTPYKHRTHNDAQKRIIRYKNEIDLIAVIIKNKYDVIIGTSPPMTHSFVSMIVSKLTGKMFILDVRDIWTNSLKQLKQKSTRSIKFNIYSLIEKLCYKFSDKIFIVESFMSDIIVKKTPIKRDKIILVPHGSNSELLKRVPKEADKIRKKLGIPRKAPVLVYCGGMGDEDLEMMLKNISTPILEKNDVHILFIIAIHKNIVSDNLLNGILEIVKSRKIKNFHLVKNIEYSNVCNYLSVGDIALQPLRDSLKEYTTQKTYDYMACELPIFTRASPQGNLKKLMDKYDIGYFASDWDEFNKNLVIALREKNKSRKKGITGRKIIKSKFSRTLSTKIALKEVQDQLKSF
;
A
#
# COMPACT_ATOMS: atom_id res chain seq x y z
N MET A 1 -4.46 -9.64 27.14
CA MET A 1 -5.40 -9.32 26.05
C MET A 1 -5.15 -10.23 24.85
N LYS A 2 -6.18 -10.96 24.40
CA LYS A 2 -6.17 -11.83 23.23
C LYS A 2 -6.91 -11.14 22.06
N ILE A 3 -6.24 -10.95 20.93
CA ILE A 3 -6.73 -10.20 19.77
C ILE A 3 -6.82 -11.12 18.56
N ALA A 4 -7.95 -11.07 17.85
CA ALA A 4 -8.08 -11.64 16.50
C ALA A 4 -7.94 -10.54 15.45
N ILE A 5 -7.12 -10.75 14.42
CA ILE A 5 -7.09 -9.91 13.22
C ILE A 5 -7.62 -10.72 12.04
N ASN A 6 -8.82 -10.40 11.57
CA ASN A 6 -9.42 -11.03 10.40
C ASN A 6 -9.02 -10.31 9.10
N ALA A 7 -8.29 -11.02 8.25
CA ALA A 7 -7.73 -10.49 7.02
C ALA A 7 -7.91 -11.45 5.84
N PRO A 8 -8.12 -10.93 4.60
CA PRO A 8 -8.31 -11.77 3.42
C PRO A 8 -7.05 -12.52 2.94
N PHE A 9 -5.90 -12.13 3.48
CA PHE A 9 -4.58 -12.68 3.16
C PHE A 9 -3.70 -12.64 4.42
N SER A 10 -2.78 -13.59 4.49
CA SER A 10 -1.72 -13.69 5.49
C SER A 10 -0.52 -14.41 4.88
N ASP A 11 0.57 -14.53 5.63
CA ASP A 11 1.72 -15.29 5.18
C ASP A 11 1.36 -16.73 4.74
N PRO A 12 2.10 -17.31 3.77
CA PRO A 12 3.25 -16.74 3.08
C PRO A 12 2.88 -15.75 1.95
N ILE A 13 1.59 -15.49 1.69
CA ILE A 13 1.17 -14.51 0.69
C ILE A 13 1.63 -13.13 1.14
N LYS A 14 2.34 -12.40 0.29
CA LYS A 14 2.82 -11.04 0.58
C LYS A 14 1.91 -10.00 -0.04
N GLY A 15 1.82 -8.83 0.59
CA GLY A 15 1.05 -7.68 0.11
C GLY A 15 0.91 -6.61 1.19
N ALA A 16 0.40 -5.44 0.83
CA ALA A 16 0.27 -4.31 1.76
C ALA A 16 -0.56 -4.65 3.01
N VAL A 17 -1.61 -5.48 2.85
CA VAL A 17 -2.44 -5.99 3.97
C VAL A 17 -1.59 -6.78 4.95
N VAL A 18 -0.85 -7.76 4.44
CA VAL A 18 -0.06 -8.71 5.24
C VAL A 18 1.06 -7.96 5.97
N ILE A 19 1.71 -7.02 5.29
CA ILE A 19 2.74 -6.18 5.92
C ILE A 19 2.14 -5.36 7.08
N ARG A 20 0.93 -4.78 6.92
CA ARG A 20 0.26 -4.00 7.98
C ARG A 20 -0.13 -4.86 9.17
N ILE A 21 -0.85 -5.96 8.95
CA ILE A 21 -1.32 -6.82 10.06
C ILE A 21 -0.17 -7.50 10.80
N ASN A 22 0.91 -7.88 10.10
CA ASN A 22 2.09 -8.43 10.75
C ASN A 22 2.82 -7.39 11.60
N SER A 23 2.89 -6.14 11.13
CA SER A 23 3.46 -5.05 11.93
C SER A 23 2.66 -4.84 13.23
N TRP A 24 1.32 -4.92 13.16
CA TRP A 24 0.47 -4.86 14.34
C TRP A 24 0.68 -6.05 15.26
N ARG A 25 0.66 -7.27 14.73
CA ARG A 25 0.95 -8.49 15.51
C ARG A 25 2.27 -8.37 16.27
N GLU A 26 3.37 -8.09 15.58
CA GLU A 26 4.69 -7.96 16.19
C GLU A 26 4.73 -6.88 17.28
N HIS A 27 4.13 -5.71 17.01
CA HIS A 27 4.11 -4.63 17.98
C HIS A 27 3.25 -4.95 19.20
N PHE A 28 2.07 -5.53 19.00
CA PHE A 28 1.13 -5.86 20.06
C PHE A 28 1.68 -6.98 20.95
N GLU A 29 2.30 -8.02 20.35
CA GLU A 29 2.93 -9.12 21.09
C GLU A 29 4.11 -8.65 21.93
N ARG A 30 4.95 -7.74 21.40
CA ARG A 30 6.02 -7.09 22.19
C ARG A 30 5.49 -6.28 23.38
N ASN A 31 4.21 -5.91 23.38
CA ASN A 31 3.55 -5.18 24.45
C ASN A 31 2.53 -6.07 25.21
N GLY A 32 2.79 -7.37 25.31
CA GLY A 32 2.05 -8.29 26.18
C GLY A 32 0.70 -8.78 25.63
N CYS A 33 0.41 -8.52 24.35
CA CYS A 33 -0.79 -9.03 23.70
C CYS A 33 -0.55 -10.42 23.10
N THR A 34 -1.63 -11.13 22.84
CA THR A 34 -1.63 -12.45 22.21
C THR A 34 -2.47 -12.32 20.95
N VAL A 35 -1.86 -12.43 19.76
CA VAL A 35 -2.51 -12.03 18.50
C VAL A 35 -2.60 -13.22 17.54
N ASP A 36 -3.83 -13.57 17.15
CA ASP A 36 -4.12 -14.59 16.15
C ASP A 36 -4.58 -13.92 14.84
N ILE A 37 -4.00 -14.32 13.71
CA ILE A 37 -4.43 -13.85 12.39
C ILE A 37 -5.41 -14.86 11.81
N LEU A 38 -6.64 -14.42 11.57
CA LEU A 38 -7.69 -15.22 10.94
C LEU A 38 -7.73 -14.93 9.45
N THR A 39 -7.68 -15.97 8.61
CA THR A 39 -7.66 -15.82 7.14
C THR A 39 -8.43 -16.96 6.47
N PRO A 40 -9.05 -16.76 5.30
CA PRO A 40 -9.64 -17.87 4.57
C PRO A 40 -8.56 -18.82 4.01
N TYR A 41 -8.90 -20.11 3.84
CA TYR A 41 -8.11 -21.02 3.03
C TYR A 41 -8.10 -20.55 1.56
N LYS A 42 -6.91 -20.29 1.02
CA LYS A 42 -6.69 -20.05 -0.42
C LYS A 42 -5.61 -21.02 -0.91
N HIS A 43 -5.81 -21.54 -2.12
CA HIS A 43 -5.09 -22.67 -2.73
C HIS A 43 -3.59 -22.79 -2.39
N ARG A 44 -3.16 -24.04 -2.12
CA ARG A 44 -1.77 -24.54 -2.04
C ARG A 44 -0.79 -23.62 -1.28
N THR A 45 -0.92 -23.56 0.04
CA THR A 45 0.23 -23.25 0.91
C THR A 45 0.31 -24.32 1.99
N HIS A 46 1.33 -25.19 1.89
CA HIS A 46 1.53 -26.37 2.74
C HIS A 46 2.39 -26.11 3.98
N ASN A 47 2.68 -24.85 4.31
CA ASN A 47 3.48 -24.51 5.49
C ASN A 47 2.63 -23.76 6.52
N ASP A 48 1.87 -24.51 7.33
CA ASP A 48 1.21 -24.05 8.57
C ASP A 48 2.22 -23.83 9.72
N ALA A 49 3.52 -23.73 9.42
CA ALA A 49 4.60 -23.59 10.40
C ALA A 49 4.69 -22.20 11.07
N GLN A 50 3.84 -21.24 10.69
CA GLN A 50 3.82 -19.92 11.34
C GLN A 50 2.86 -19.94 12.52
N LYS A 51 3.42 -19.79 13.73
CA LYS A 51 2.66 -19.68 14.98
C LYS A 51 1.54 -18.64 14.81
N ARG A 52 0.32 -19.02 15.20
CA ARG A 52 -0.84 -18.12 15.39
C ARG A 52 -1.51 -17.58 14.11
N ILE A 53 -1.34 -18.23 12.97
CA ILE A 53 -2.22 -18.02 11.80
C ILE A 53 -3.27 -19.13 11.81
N ILE A 54 -4.55 -18.76 11.90
CA ILE A 54 -5.67 -19.70 11.91
C ILE A 54 -6.42 -19.54 10.58
N ARG A 55 -6.45 -20.61 9.80
CA ARG A 55 -7.16 -20.64 8.52
C ARG A 55 -8.58 -21.16 8.71
N TYR A 56 -9.56 -20.51 8.10
CA TYR A 56 -10.97 -20.94 8.12
C TYR A 56 -11.47 -21.27 6.71
N LYS A 57 -12.39 -22.23 6.60
CA LYS A 57 -12.91 -22.73 5.32
C LYS A 57 -13.99 -21.84 4.73
N ASN A 58 -14.85 -21.29 5.58
CA ASN A 58 -15.98 -20.43 5.21
C ASN A 58 -16.40 -19.54 6.40
N GLU A 59 -17.44 -18.76 6.23
CA GLU A 59 -17.94 -17.79 7.20
C GLU A 59 -18.48 -18.47 8.47
N ILE A 60 -19.03 -19.69 8.39
CA ILE A 60 -19.50 -20.45 9.56
C ILE A 60 -18.30 -20.91 10.39
N ASP A 61 -17.27 -21.43 9.74
CA ASP A 61 -16.02 -21.82 10.38
C ASP A 61 -15.32 -20.62 11.03
N LEU A 62 -15.33 -19.46 10.38
CA LEU A 62 -14.84 -18.21 10.98
C LEU A 62 -15.59 -17.87 12.28
N ILE A 63 -16.92 -17.98 12.30
CA ILE A 63 -17.73 -17.74 13.51
C ILE A 63 -17.31 -18.71 14.63
N ALA A 64 -17.22 -20.01 14.31
CA ALA A 64 -16.83 -21.04 15.27
C ALA A 64 -15.42 -20.78 15.84
N VAL A 65 -14.46 -20.42 14.98
CA VAL A 65 -13.09 -20.08 15.38
C VAL A 65 -13.07 -18.89 16.34
N ILE A 66 -13.82 -17.83 16.04
CA ILE A 66 -13.87 -16.63 16.90
C ILE A 66 -14.46 -16.98 18.27
N ILE A 67 -15.61 -17.67 18.31
CA ILE A 67 -16.30 -18.02 19.56
C ILE A 67 -15.45 -18.95 20.42
N LYS A 68 -14.89 -20.02 19.83
CA LYS A 68 -14.09 -21.03 20.56
C LYS A 68 -12.84 -20.44 21.21
N ASN A 69 -12.21 -19.46 20.57
CA ASN A 69 -10.95 -18.90 21.02
C ASN A 69 -11.08 -17.78 22.06
N LYS A 70 -12.29 -17.30 22.36
CA LYS A 70 -12.57 -16.30 23.40
C LYS A 70 -11.67 -15.06 23.31
N TYR A 71 -11.69 -14.39 22.15
CA TYR A 71 -10.96 -13.13 21.95
C TYR A 71 -11.54 -11.99 22.80
N ASP A 72 -10.70 -11.07 23.24
CA ASP A 72 -11.10 -9.81 23.89
C ASP A 72 -11.44 -8.75 22.83
N VAL A 73 -10.70 -8.78 21.71
CA VAL A 73 -10.80 -7.82 20.61
C VAL A 73 -10.81 -8.53 19.28
N ILE A 74 -11.69 -8.08 18.38
CA ILE A 74 -11.76 -8.56 17.00
C ILE A 74 -11.52 -7.38 16.07
N ILE A 75 -10.47 -7.46 15.26
CA ILE A 75 -10.13 -6.47 14.25
C ILE A 75 -10.48 -7.01 12.87
N GLY A 76 -11.42 -6.38 12.19
CA GLY A 76 -11.74 -6.69 10.78
C GLY A 76 -10.99 -5.76 9.84
N THR A 77 -10.40 -6.29 8.77
CA THR A 77 -9.74 -5.46 7.73
C THR A 77 -10.58 -5.36 6.45
N SER A 78 -10.54 -4.20 5.80
CA SER A 78 -11.19 -3.93 4.51
C SER A 78 -10.18 -3.36 3.49
N PRO A 79 -10.25 -3.75 2.20
CA PRO A 79 -11.22 -4.67 1.57
C PRO A 79 -10.82 -6.16 1.60
N PRO A 80 -11.78 -7.10 1.36
CA PRO A 80 -13.21 -6.86 1.20
C PRO A 80 -13.94 -6.76 2.55
N MET A 81 -15.01 -5.96 2.61
CA MET A 81 -15.75 -5.71 3.86
C MET A 81 -16.53 -6.94 4.36
N THR A 82 -16.76 -7.94 3.49
CA THR A 82 -17.61 -9.11 3.79
C THR A 82 -17.11 -9.94 4.97
N HIS A 83 -15.80 -10.21 5.06
CA HIS A 83 -15.25 -10.96 6.19
C HIS A 83 -15.29 -10.13 7.49
N SER A 84 -15.03 -8.82 7.38
CA SER A 84 -15.17 -7.88 8.50
C SER A 84 -16.60 -7.81 9.03
N PHE A 85 -17.60 -7.93 8.16
CA PHE A 85 -19.01 -7.96 8.54
C PHE A 85 -19.37 -9.17 9.39
N VAL A 86 -18.86 -10.36 9.02
CA VAL A 86 -19.05 -11.57 9.85
C VAL A 86 -18.38 -11.40 11.21
N SER A 87 -17.15 -10.90 11.25
CA SER A 87 -16.44 -10.59 12.50
C SER A 87 -17.21 -9.59 13.37
N MET A 88 -17.79 -8.56 12.77
CA MET A 88 -18.62 -7.56 13.45
C MET A 88 -19.85 -8.19 14.10
N ILE A 89 -20.57 -9.05 13.37
CA ILE A 89 -21.75 -9.77 13.90
C ILE A 89 -21.36 -10.58 15.12
N VAL A 90 -20.29 -11.39 15.02
CA VAL A 90 -19.83 -12.22 16.15
C VAL A 90 -19.43 -11.35 17.34
N SER A 91 -18.75 -10.23 17.09
CA SER A 91 -18.37 -9.28 18.14
C SER A 91 -19.58 -8.76 18.90
N LYS A 92 -20.67 -8.41 18.20
CA LYS A 92 -21.91 -7.92 18.84
C LYS A 92 -22.69 -9.01 19.55
N LEU A 93 -22.68 -10.25 19.04
CA LEU A 93 -23.29 -11.39 19.73
C LEU A 93 -22.53 -11.80 20.99
N THR A 94 -21.21 -11.59 21.02
CA THR A 94 -20.34 -12.01 22.13
C THR A 94 -19.95 -10.86 23.08
N GLY A 95 -20.46 -9.65 22.83
CA GLY A 95 -20.14 -8.44 23.62
C GLY A 95 -18.67 -8.02 23.54
N LYS A 96 -17.93 -8.49 22.53
CA LYS A 96 -16.51 -8.17 22.34
C LYS A 96 -16.34 -6.89 21.54
N MET A 97 -15.18 -6.25 21.73
CA MET A 97 -14.85 -5.02 21.01
C MET A 97 -14.53 -5.34 19.54
N PHE A 98 -15.18 -4.62 18.63
CA PHE A 98 -14.93 -4.67 17.20
C PHE A 98 -14.22 -3.42 16.71
N ILE A 99 -13.07 -3.59 16.05
CA ILE A 99 -12.36 -2.50 15.38
C ILE A 99 -12.32 -2.79 13.89
N LEU A 100 -12.62 -1.77 13.08
CA LEU A 100 -12.57 -1.88 11.63
C LEU A 100 -11.36 -1.12 11.06
N ASP A 101 -10.45 -1.81 10.39
CA ASP A 101 -9.32 -1.23 9.64
C ASP A 101 -9.71 -1.01 8.17
N VAL A 102 -10.00 0.25 7.83
CA VAL A 102 -10.42 0.70 6.49
C VAL A 102 -9.20 1.25 5.75
N ARG A 103 -8.71 0.47 4.80
CA ARG A 103 -7.59 0.86 3.93
C ARG A 103 -8.05 1.50 2.62
N ASP A 104 -9.21 1.07 2.16
CA ASP A 104 -9.91 1.64 1.00
C ASP A 104 -11.40 1.72 1.32
N ILE A 105 -12.07 2.77 0.84
CA ILE A 105 -13.53 2.85 0.95
C ILE A 105 -14.12 1.91 -0.09
N TRP A 106 -14.45 0.70 0.35
CA TRP A 106 -14.73 -0.46 -0.50
C TRP A 106 -15.70 -0.16 -1.64
N THR A 107 -16.83 0.49 -1.36
CA THR A 107 -17.79 0.81 -2.42
C THR A 107 -17.36 1.97 -3.32
N ASN A 108 -16.53 2.91 -2.84
CA ASN A 108 -15.95 3.95 -3.71
C ASN A 108 -14.92 3.33 -4.66
N SER A 109 -14.05 2.44 -4.16
CA SER A 109 -13.08 1.73 -4.99
C SER A 109 -13.76 0.91 -6.08
N LEU A 110 -14.87 0.22 -5.76
CA LEU A 110 -15.66 -0.51 -6.76
C LEU A 110 -16.24 0.40 -7.85
N LYS A 111 -16.67 1.63 -7.50
CA LYS A 111 -17.14 2.64 -8.47
C LYS A 111 -16.01 3.16 -9.35
N GLN A 112 -14.88 3.54 -8.74
CA GLN A 112 -13.74 4.14 -9.44
C GLN A 112 -13.11 3.14 -10.43
N LEU A 113 -13.08 1.86 -10.08
CA LEU A 113 -12.55 0.80 -10.93
C LEU A 113 -13.56 0.32 -12.00
N LYS A 114 -14.74 0.95 -12.09
CA LYS A 114 -15.87 0.51 -12.94
C LYS A 114 -16.23 -0.98 -12.79
N GLN A 115 -15.82 -1.61 -11.70
CA GLN A 115 -15.97 -3.06 -11.50
C GLN A 115 -17.41 -3.48 -11.28
N LYS A 116 -18.27 -2.58 -10.78
CA LYS A 116 -19.69 -2.81 -10.60
C LYS A 116 -20.51 -1.57 -10.92
N SER A 117 -21.62 -1.78 -11.62
CA SER A 117 -22.64 -0.74 -11.82
C SER A 117 -23.24 -0.34 -10.47
N THR A 118 -23.29 0.96 -10.21
CA THR A 118 -23.94 1.55 -9.03
C THR A 118 -25.44 1.26 -8.97
N ARG A 119 -26.04 0.86 -10.09
CA ARG A 119 -27.46 0.48 -10.19
C ARG A 119 -27.71 -1.01 -9.87
N SER A 120 -26.65 -1.80 -9.63
CA SER A 120 -26.81 -3.24 -9.37
C SER A 120 -27.24 -3.54 -7.93
N ILE A 121 -28.13 -4.52 -7.75
CA ILE A 121 -28.56 -5.03 -6.43
C ILE A 121 -27.35 -5.46 -5.59
N LYS A 122 -26.35 -6.11 -6.22
CA LYS A 122 -25.10 -6.51 -5.56
C LYS A 122 -24.33 -5.31 -4.98
N PHE A 123 -24.31 -4.18 -5.68
CA PHE A 123 -23.68 -2.95 -5.17
C PHE A 123 -24.42 -2.40 -3.94
N ASN A 124 -25.75 -2.42 -3.95
CA ASN A 124 -26.57 -1.98 -2.82
C ASN A 124 -26.34 -2.85 -1.57
N ILE A 125 -26.23 -4.17 -1.74
CA ILE A 125 -25.87 -5.09 -0.63
C ILE A 125 -24.49 -4.74 -0.06
N TYR A 126 -23.49 -4.49 -0.92
CA TYR A 126 -22.15 -4.12 -0.46
C TYR A 126 -22.12 -2.77 0.26
N SER A 127 -22.91 -1.81 -0.23
CA SER A 127 -23.11 -0.51 0.41
C SER A 127 -23.77 -0.65 1.79
N LEU A 128 -24.77 -1.52 1.90
CA LEU A 128 -25.41 -1.81 3.18
C LEU A 128 -24.42 -2.46 4.16
N ILE A 129 -23.68 -3.48 3.73
CA ILE A 129 -22.63 -4.13 4.54
C ILE A 129 -21.59 -3.10 5.01
N GLU A 130 -21.11 -2.24 4.12
CA GLU A 130 -20.16 -1.17 4.45
C GLU A 130 -20.71 -0.22 5.52
N LYS A 131 -21.96 0.23 5.37
CA LYS A 131 -22.64 1.10 6.35
C LYS A 131 -22.83 0.41 7.70
N LEU A 132 -23.20 -0.87 7.72
CA LEU A 132 -23.38 -1.63 8.96
C LEU A 132 -22.05 -1.78 9.70
N CYS A 133 -20.97 -2.12 8.99
CA CYS A 133 -19.62 -2.15 9.58
C CYS A 133 -19.24 -0.81 10.20
N TYR A 134 -19.46 0.31 9.51
CA TYR A 134 -19.20 1.64 10.08
C TYR A 134 -20.08 1.93 11.31
N LYS A 135 -21.38 1.63 11.24
CA LYS A 135 -22.32 1.88 12.33
C LYS A 135 -21.99 1.09 13.59
N PHE A 136 -21.66 -0.20 13.45
CA PHE A 136 -21.51 -1.11 14.59
C PHE A 136 -20.05 -1.39 15.00
N SER A 137 -19.04 -0.79 14.38
CA SER A 137 -17.70 -0.81 14.97
C SER A 137 -17.65 -0.08 16.31
N ASP A 138 -16.65 -0.32 17.14
CA ASP A 138 -16.38 0.48 18.33
C ASP A 138 -15.34 1.57 17.99
N LYS A 139 -14.36 1.23 17.15
CA LYS A 139 -13.44 2.17 16.50
C LYS A 139 -13.26 1.84 15.01
N ILE A 140 -12.96 2.84 14.21
CA ILE A 140 -12.68 2.72 12.78
C ILE A 140 -11.31 3.32 12.52
N PHE A 141 -10.34 2.49 12.16
CA PHE A 141 -9.02 2.93 11.75
C PHE A 141 -9.04 3.26 10.25
N ILE A 142 -8.59 4.46 9.90
CA ILE A 142 -8.45 4.92 8.51
C ILE A 142 -7.00 5.24 8.21
N VAL A 143 -6.60 5.10 6.95
CA VAL A 143 -5.21 5.35 6.54
C VAL A 143 -4.96 6.78 6.05
N GLU A 144 -6.02 7.49 5.66
CA GLU A 144 -5.95 8.84 5.09
C GLU A 144 -7.09 9.70 5.64
N SER A 145 -6.82 10.96 6.00
CA SER A 145 -7.76 11.81 6.74
C SER A 145 -9.07 12.08 5.99
N PHE A 146 -9.04 12.22 4.67
CA PHE A 146 -10.23 12.46 3.84
C PHE A 146 -11.28 11.35 3.97
N MET A 147 -10.86 10.13 4.35
CA MET A 147 -11.77 9.01 4.53
C MET A 147 -12.78 9.27 5.65
N SER A 148 -12.42 10.05 6.67
CA SER A 148 -13.33 10.41 7.76
C SER A 148 -14.57 11.13 7.23
N ASP A 149 -14.39 12.14 6.38
CA ASP A 149 -15.50 12.91 5.81
C ASP A 149 -16.41 12.05 4.94
N ILE A 150 -15.82 11.15 4.14
CA ILE A 150 -16.60 10.25 3.29
C ILE A 150 -17.38 9.25 4.14
N ILE A 151 -16.77 8.67 5.18
CA ILE A 151 -17.43 7.71 6.07
C ILE A 151 -18.60 8.37 6.80
N VAL A 152 -18.39 9.55 7.40
CA VAL A 152 -19.45 10.29 8.13
C VAL A 152 -20.59 10.69 7.19
N LYS A 153 -20.28 11.13 5.97
CA LYS A 153 -21.30 11.45 4.95
C LYS A 153 -22.12 10.22 4.54
N LYS A 154 -21.50 9.04 4.49
CA LYS A 154 -22.18 7.78 4.13
C LYS A 154 -22.98 7.17 5.28
N THR A 155 -22.52 7.34 6.51
CA THR A 155 -23.08 6.72 7.70
C THR A 155 -22.96 7.71 8.85
N PRO A 156 -24.08 8.25 9.36
CA PRO A 156 -24.07 9.19 10.48
C PRO A 156 -23.50 8.52 11.73
N ILE A 157 -22.22 8.76 12.01
CA ILE A 157 -21.48 8.29 13.19
C ILE A 157 -20.68 9.45 13.77
N LYS A 158 -20.36 9.37 15.06
CA LYS A 158 -19.49 10.35 15.70
C LYS A 158 -18.06 10.26 15.13
N ARG A 159 -17.39 11.40 14.99
CA ARG A 159 -16.04 11.49 14.39
C ARG A 159 -14.94 10.92 15.28
N ASP A 160 -15.10 10.97 16.60
CA ASP A 160 -14.21 10.38 17.61
C ASP A 160 -14.04 8.85 17.49
N LYS A 161 -14.99 8.20 16.82
CA LYS A 161 -14.92 6.80 16.42
C LYS A 161 -13.87 6.53 15.35
N ILE A 162 -13.53 7.54 14.55
CA ILE A 162 -12.66 7.40 13.38
C ILE A 162 -11.25 7.87 13.77
N ILE A 163 -10.29 6.95 13.77
CA ILE A 163 -8.90 7.22 14.14
C ILE A 163 -8.00 7.11 12.91
N LEU A 164 -7.18 8.13 12.69
CA LEU A 164 -6.15 8.11 11.66
C LEU A 164 -4.99 7.22 12.10
N VAL A 165 -4.87 6.05 11.46
CA VAL A 165 -3.74 5.12 11.60
C VAL A 165 -3.09 4.97 10.22
N PRO A 166 -2.19 5.90 9.84
CA PRO A 166 -1.68 5.98 8.48
C PRO A 166 -0.95 4.69 8.09
N HIS A 167 -0.84 4.43 6.79
CA HIS A 167 -0.12 3.27 6.27
C HIS A 167 1.29 3.17 6.86
N GLY A 168 2.03 4.28 6.85
CA GLY A 168 3.40 4.37 7.31
C GLY A 168 4.38 3.42 6.57
N SER A 169 5.67 3.66 6.73
CA SER A 169 6.71 2.78 6.16
C SER A 169 7.66 2.27 7.25
N ASN A 170 8.21 1.07 7.05
CA ASN A 170 9.21 0.49 7.94
C ASN A 170 10.59 1.05 7.55
N SER A 171 10.97 2.20 8.10
CA SER A 171 12.22 2.89 7.77
C SER A 171 13.50 2.15 8.16
N GLU A 172 13.39 1.11 9.00
CA GLU A 172 14.51 0.27 9.40
C GLU A 172 14.80 -0.80 8.35
N LEU A 173 13.73 -1.37 7.76
CA LEU A 173 13.83 -2.34 6.67
C LEU A 173 14.01 -1.64 5.31
N LEU A 174 13.24 -0.58 5.06
CA LEU A 174 13.32 0.24 3.86
C LEU A 174 14.27 1.41 4.09
N LYS A 175 15.54 1.17 3.75
CA LYS A 175 16.62 2.15 3.80
C LYS A 175 17.54 1.99 2.60
N ARG A 176 18.24 3.07 2.24
CA ARG A 176 19.25 3.03 1.20
C ARG A 176 20.44 2.17 1.67
N VAL A 177 20.87 1.24 0.83
CA VAL A 177 21.99 0.31 1.08
C VAL A 177 22.99 0.40 -0.09
N PRO A 178 23.95 1.36 -0.05
CA PRO A 178 24.84 1.64 -1.18
C PRO A 178 25.65 0.44 -1.67
N LYS A 179 26.15 -0.41 -0.75
CA LYS A 179 26.93 -1.61 -1.09
C LYS A 179 26.11 -2.61 -1.92
N GLU A 180 24.83 -2.79 -1.61
CA GLU A 180 23.94 -3.69 -2.36
C GLU A 180 23.52 -3.06 -3.70
N ALA A 181 23.36 -1.74 -3.75
CA ALA A 181 23.11 -1.01 -4.99
C ALA A 181 24.23 -1.25 -6.02
N ASP A 182 25.50 -1.19 -5.61
CA ASP A 182 26.64 -1.44 -6.51
C ASP A 182 26.65 -2.88 -7.06
N LYS A 183 26.33 -3.87 -6.21
CA LYS A 183 26.20 -5.28 -6.65
C LYS A 183 25.08 -5.45 -7.67
N ILE A 184 23.92 -4.85 -7.41
CA ILE A 184 22.77 -4.95 -8.30
C ILE A 184 23.02 -4.20 -9.61
N ARG A 185 23.67 -3.03 -9.58
CA ARG A 185 24.11 -2.32 -10.79
C ARG A 185 24.98 -3.20 -11.67
N LYS A 186 25.99 -3.88 -11.10
CA LYS A 186 26.82 -4.85 -11.84
C LYS A 186 26.00 -6.00 -12.41
N LYS A 187 25.10 -6.59 -11.61
CA LYS A 187 24.22 -7.69 -12.04
C LYS A 187 23.32 -7.30 -13.23
N LEU A 188 22.84 -6.05 -13.25
CA LEU A 188 21.95 -5.54 -14.28
C LEU A 188 22.70 -4.85 -15.44
N GLY A 189 24.04 -4.78 -15.41
CA GLY A 189 24.82 -4.07 -16.42
C GLY A 189 24.60 -2.55 -16.42
N ILE A 190 24.19 -1.96 -15.29
CA ILE A 190 23.96 -0.52 -15.15
C ILE A 190 25.30 0.17 -14.81
N PRO A 191 25.78 1.14 -15.61
CA PRO A 191 26.98 1.91 -15.28
C PRO A 191 26.87 2.61 -13.93
N ARG A 192 28.01 2.73 -13.23
CA ARG A 192 28.06 3.25 -11.85
C ARG A 192 27.47 4.67 -11.70
N LYS A 193 27.63 5.52 -12.72
CA LYS A 193 27.19 6.93 -12.71
C LYS A 193 25.90 7.19 -13.50
N ALA A 194 25.35 6.17 -14.16
CA ALA A 194 24.14 6.30 -14.97
C ALA A 194 22.93 6.59 -14.06
N PRO A 195 22.07 7.58 -14.39
CA PRO A 195 20.85 7.85 -13.65
C PRO A 195 19.88 6.69 -13.74
N VAL A 196 19.26 6.32 -12.61
CA VAL A 196 18.25 5.25 -12.58
C VAL A 196 16.89 5.79 -12.13
N LEU A 197 15.90 5.65 -13.00
CA LEU A 197 14.48 5.83 -12.67
C LEU A 197 13.94 4.47 -12.22
N VAL A 198 13.48 4.36 -10.97
CA VAL A 198 13.01 3.10 -10.40
C VAL A 198 11.51 3.10 -10.16
N TYR A 199 10.83 2.04 -10.56
CA TYR A 199 9.45 1.75 -10.17
C TYR A 199 9.40 0.45 -9.37
N CYS A 200 8.68 0.43 -8.25
CA CYS A 200 8.45 -0.78 -7.46
C CYS A 200 6.97 -0.94 -7.11
N GLY A 201 6.34 -2.03 -7.59
CA GLY A 201 4.91 -2.25 -7.37
C GLY A 201 4.33 -3.49 -8.03
N GLY A 202 3.01 -3.66 -7.95
CA GLY A 202 2.30 -4.70 -8.69
C GLY A 202 2.02 -4.30 -10.15
N MET A 203 1.61 -5.28 -10.96
CA MET A 203 1.03 -5.05 -12.29
C MET A 203 -0.43 -4.60 -12.17
N GLY A 204 -0.86 -3.68 -13.03
CA GLY A 204 -2.23 -3.14 -13.04
C GLY A 204 -2.33 -1.61 -12.90
N ASP A 205 -1.21 -0.91 -12.79
CA ASP A 205 -1.18 0.54 -12.90
C ASP A 205 -1.19 0.91 -14.41
N GLU A 206 -2.38 1.14 -14.99
CA GLU A 206 -2.55 1.66 -16.38
C GLU A 206 -1.63 2.86 -16.67
N ASP A 207 -1.30 3.61 -15.61
CA ASP A 207 -0.38 4.74 -15.60
C ASP A 207 1.06 4.41 -16.00
N LEU A 208 1.53 3.18 -15.81
CA LEU A 208 2.88 2.76 -16.25
C LEU A 208 2.96 2.65 -17.76
N GLU A 209 1.94 2.07 -18.39
CA GLU A 209 1.87 2.00 -19.84
C GLU A 209 1.76 3.40 -20.45
N MET A 210 0.90 4.25 -19.88
CA MET A 210 0.79 5.64 -20.31
C MET A 210 2.11 6.39 -20.13
N MET A 211 2.81 6.19 -19.01
CA MET A 211 4.13 6.78 -18.80
C MET A 211 5.13 6.32 -19.86
N LEU A 212 5.25 5.01 -20.12
CA LEU A 212 6.18 4.49 -21.12
C LEU A 212 5.84 4.96 -22.55
N LYS A 213 4.55 5.09 -22.87
CA LYS A 213 4.08 5.65 -24.16
C LYS A 213 4.49 7.11 -24.34
N ASN A 214 4.52 7.90 -23.25
CA ASN A 214 4.72 9.35 -23.31
C ASN A 214 6.10 9.83 -22.84
N ILE A 215 6.90 8.99 -22.20
CA ILE A 215 8.26 9.37 -21.79
C ILE A 215 9.13 9.62 -23.03
N SER A 216 9.89 10.72 -22.98
CA SER A 216 10.72 11.17 -24.09
C SER A 216 11.98 10.31 -24.19
N THR A 217 12.02 9.44 -25.19
CA THR A 217 13.17 8.56 -25.45
C THR A 217 14.45 9.33 -25.82
N PRO A 218 14.41 10.47 -26.54
CA PRO A 218 15.61 11.30 -26.72
C PRO A 218 16.22 11.81 -25.42
N ILE A 219 15.39 12.16 -24.42
CA ILE A 219 15.88 12.57 -23.09
C ILE A 219 16.57 11.39 -22.39
N LEU A 220 15.99 10.19 -22.48
CA LEU A 220 16.58 8.99 -21.89
C LEU A 220 17.94 8.65 -22.52
N GLU A 221 18.01 8.66 -23.86
CA GLU A 221 19.23 8.33 -24.60
C GLU A 221 20.34 9.36 -24.37
N LYS A 222 20.02 10.66 -24.46
CA LYS A 222 21.00 11.75 -24.27
C LYS A 222 21.68 11.72 -22.91
N ASN A 223 20.99 11.22 -21.88
CA ASN A 223 21.46 11.23 -20.50
C ASN A 223 21.84 9.84 -19.97
N ASP A 224 21.89 8.83 -20.84
CA ASP A 224 22.14 7.43 -20.47
C ASP A 224 21.28 6.96 -19.28
N VAL A 225 19.97 7.22 -19.36
CA VAL A 225 19.03 6.94 -18.27
C VAL A 225 18.60 5.49 -18.32
N HIS A 226 18.68 4.81 -17.18
CA HIS A 226 18.18 3.45 -17.00
C HIS A 226 16.82 3.47 -16.31
N ILE A 227 15.87 2.69 -16.83
CA ILE A 227 14.57 2.48 -16.20
C ILE A 227 14.57 1.09 -15.56
N LEU A 228 14.41 1.02 -14.24
CA LEU A 228 14.35 -0.22 -13.48
C LEU A 228 12.93 -0.45 -12.94
N PHE A 229 12.27 -1.47 -13.47
CA PHE A 229 10.97 -1.94 -13.00
C PHE A 229 11.14 -3.15 -12.09
N ILE A 230 10.68 -3.02 -10.85
CA ILE A 230 10.64 -4.07 -9.84
C ILE A 230 9.18 -4.45 -9.64
N ILE A 231 8.74 -5.56 -10.21
CA ILE A 231 7.32 -5.89 -10.31
C ILE A 231 6.96 -7.19 -9.60
N ALA A 232 5.92 -7.13 -8.76
CA ALA A 232 5.24 -8.31 -8.25
C ALA A 232 4.19 -8.79 -9.27
N ILE A 233 4.31 -10.05 -9.68
CA ILE A 233 3.50 -10.69 -10.71
C ILE A 233 2.87 -11.95 -10.12
N HIS A 234 1.54 -12.02 -10.17
CA HIS A 234 0.81 -13.23 -9.85
C HIS A 234 0.76 -14.13 -11.09
N LYS A 235 0.90 -15.45 -10.90
CA LYS A 235 0.77 -16.42 -12.01
C LYS A 235 -0.70 -16.50 -12.46
N ASN A 236 -1.10 -15.61 -13.37
CA ASN A 236 -2.40 -15.61 -14.02
C ASN A 236 -2.33 -14.86 -15.36
N ILE A 237 -3.25 -15.19 -16.25
CA ILE A 237 -3.34 -14.66 -17.62
C ILE A 237 -3.38 -13.13 -17.63
N VAL A 238 -4.08 -12.51 -16.68
CA VAL A 238 -4.21 -11.04 -16.62
C VAL A 238 -2.86 -10.39 -16.36
N SER A 239 -2.08 -10.92 -15.42
CA SER A 239 -0.75 -10.39 -15.09
C SER A 239 0.23 -10.60 -16.25
N ASP A 240 0.15 -11.75 -16.93
CA ASP A 240 0.99 -12.05 -18.08
C ASP A 240 0.68 -11.11 -19.26
N ASN A 241 -0.60 -10.84 -19.54
CA ASN A 241 -1.01 -9.91 -20.60
C ASN A 241 -0.54 -8.48 -20.32
N LEU A 242 -0.68 -7.99 -19.07
CA LEU A 242 -0.21 -6.66 -18.68
C LEU A 242 1.31 -6.54 -18.82
N LEU A 243 2.06 -7.58 -18.46
CA LEU A 243 3.50 -7.60 -18.66
C LEU A 243 3.86 -7.50 -20.14
N ASN A 244 3.21 -8.32 -20.98
CA ASN A 244 3.49 -8.34 -22.41
C ASN A 244 3.21 -6.98 -23.04
N GLY A 245 2.11 -6.31 -22.67
CA GLY A 245 1.82 -4.94 -23.11
C GLY A 245 2.92 -3.95 -22.75
N ILE A 246 3.45 -4.01 -21.52
CA ILE A 246 4.60 -3.17 -21.10
C ILE A 246 5.84 -3.45 -21.98
N LEU A 247 6.17 -4.71 -22.23
CA LEU A 247 7.35 -5.08 -23.04
C LEU A 247 7.18 -4.69 -24.51
N GLU A 248 5.97 -4.77 -25.06
CA GLU A 248 5.64 -4.29 -26.40
C GLU A 248 5.79 -2.77 -26.52
N ILE A 249 5.37 -2.00 -25.51
CA ILE A 249 5.56 -0.55 -25.48
C ILE A 249 7.07 -0.22 -25.43
N VAL A 250 7.84 -0.90 -24.57
CA VAL A 250 9.30 -0.73 -24.47
C VAL A 250 9.97 -0.97 -25.82
N LYS A 251 9.59 -2.06 -26.52
CA LYS A 251 10.12 -2.42 -27.84
C LYS A 251 9.74 -1.40 -28.91
N SER A 252 8.45 -1.04 -29.00
CA SER A 252 7.94 -0.11 -30.02
C SER A 252 8.49 1.31 -29.84
N ARG A 253 8.68 1.75 -28.60
CA ARG A 253 9.30 3.05 -28.25
C ARG A 253 10.83 3.01 -28.34
N LYS A 254 11.46 1.85 -28.56
CA LYS A 254 12.91 1.65 -28.61
C LYS A 254 13.63 2.11 -27.32
N ILE A 255 13.05 1.84 -26.16
CA ILE A 255 13.68 2.16 -24.87
C ILE A 255 14.81 1.16 -24.61
N LYS A 256 16.06 1.57 -24.85
CA LYS A 256 17.25 0.70 -24.79
C LYS A 256 17.60 0.24 -23.37
N ASN A 257 17.67 1.16 -22.42
CA ASN A 257 18.16 0.91 -21.06
C ASN A 257 17.03 0.52 -20.10
N PHE A 258 16.23 -0.48 -20.47
CA PHE A 258 15.11 -0.97 -19.66
C PHE A 258 15.47 -2.27 -18.92
N HIS A 259 15.18 -2.31 -17.62
CA HIS A 259 15.50 -3.41 -16.71
C HIS A 259 14.24 -3.88 -16.00
N LEU A 260 13.96 -5.18 -16.05
CA LEU A 260 12.80 -5.78 -15.38
C LEU A 260 13.23 -6.84 -14.38
N VAL A 261 12.86 -6.63 -13.12
CA VAL A 261 13.08 -7.54 -12.00
C VAL A 261 11.71 -7.99 -11.50
N LYS A 262 11.48 -9.31 -11.41
CA LYS A 262 10.19 -9.90 -11.07
C LYS A 262 10.27 -10.58 -9.71
N ASN A 263 9.20 -10.49 -8.90
CA ASN A 263 8.95 -11.35 -7.74
C ASN A 263 10.12 -11.48 -6.75
N ILE A 264 10.73 -10.35 -6.36
CA ILE A 264 11.74 -10.34 -5.30
C ILE A 264 11.10 -10.41 -3.93
N GLU A 265 11.80 -11.02 -2.97
CA GLU A 265 11.39 -10.99 -1.58
C GLU A 265 11.33 -9.56 -1.04
N TYR A 266 10.35 -9.28 -0.17
CA TYR A 266 10.16 -7.95 0.40
C TYR A 266 11.40 -7.44 1.16
N SER A 267 12.13 -8.34 1.83
CA SER A 267 13.42 -8.07 2.48
C SER A 267 14.48 -7.52 1.53
N ASN A 268 14.42 -7.88 0.24
CA ASN A 268 15.37 -7.47 -0.78
C ASN A 268 14.92 -6.23 -1.57
N VAL A 269 13.67 -5.76 -1.40
CA VAL A 269 13.14 -4.60 -2.13
C VAL A 269 13.99 -3.35 -1.91
N CYS A 270 14.45 -3.11 -0.69
CA CYS A 270 15.29 -1.95 -0.39
C CYS A 270 16.64 -1.98 -1.15
N ASN A 271 17.21 -3.16 -1.37
CA ASN A 271 18.47 -3.31 -2.11
C ASN A 271 18.30 -2.84 -3.57
N TYR A 272 17.22 -3.27 -4.23
CA TYR A 272 16.93 -2.83 -5.60
C TYR A 272 16.51 -1.36 -5.66
N LEU A 273 15.70 -0.87 -4.72
CA LEU A 273 15.36 0.55 -4.63
C LEU A 273 16.60 1.44 -4.42
N SER A 274 17.64 0.92 -3.74
CA SER A 274 18.89 1.66 -3.51
C SER A 274 19.70 1.92 -4.78
N VAL A 275 19.40 1.19 -5.87
CA VAL A 275 19.94 1.46 -7.21
C VAL A 275 19.36 2.76 -7.78
N GLY A 276 18.10 3.06 -7.46
CA GLY A 276 17.38 4.21 -7.96
C GLY A 276 17.95 5.56 -7.50
N ASP A 277 17.84 6.52 -8.39
CA ASP A 277 18.10 7.94 -8.11
C ASP A 277 16.81 8.74 -7.98
N ILE A 278 15.77 8.30 -8.69
CA ILE A 278 14.44 8.90 -8.73
C ILE A 278 13.39 7.78 -8.75
N ALA A 279 12.34 7.89 -7.95
CA ALA A 279 11.27 6.90 -7.90
C ALA A 279 10.05 7.31 -8.73
N LEU A 280 9.69 6.49 -9.71
CA LEU A 280 8.53 6.69 -10.58
C LEU A 280 7.25 6.28 -9.86
N GLN A 281 6.26 7.18 -9.87
CA GLN A 281 4.92 6.95 -9.33
C GLN A 281 3.87 7.71 -10.16
N PRO A 282 3.69 7.41 -11.46
CA PRO A 282 2.56 7.97 -12.19
C PRO A 282 1.25 7.49 -11.54
N LEU A 283 0.26 8.39 -11.45
CA LEU A 283 -1.02 8.14 -10.78
C LEU A 283 -2.16 8.80 -11.55
N ARG A 284 -3.16 8.01 -11.94
CA ARG A 284 -4.34 8.49 -12.66
C ARG A 284 -5.18 9.43 -11.83
N ASP A 285 -5.89 10.31 -12.52
CA ASP A 285 -6.73 11.33 -11.89
C ASP A 285 -7.91 10.75 -11.10
N SER A 286 -8.39 9.56 -11.46
CA SER A 286 -9.42 8.85 -10.70
C SER A 286 -8.96 8.41 -9.31
N LEU A 287 -7.64 8.34 -9.07
CA LEU A 287 -7.03 8.01 -7.78
C LEU A 287 -6.52 9.23 -7.02
N LYS A 288 -6.92 10.46 -7.41
CA LYS A 288 -6.44 11.71 -6.79
C LYS A 288 -6.59 11.77 -5.28
N GLU A 289 -7.57 11.06 -4.71
CA GLU A 289 -7.82 11.03 -3.26
C GLU A 289 -6.79 10.18 -2.49
N TYR A 290 -6.03 9.31 -3.15
CA TYR A 290 -5.16 8.35 -2.48
C TYR A 290 -3.70 8.76 -2.50
N THR A 291 -3.02 8.57 -1.36
CA THR A 291 -1.57 8.46 -1.30
C THR A 291 -1.22 6.98 -1.20
N THR A 292 -0.49 6.44 -2.17
CA THR A 292 -0.18 4.99 -2.19
C THR A 292 0.93 4.63 -1.21
N GLN A 293 1.00 3.36 -0.79
CA GLN A 293 2.11 2.84 0.02
C GLN A 293 3.50 3.12 -0.60
N LYS A 294 3.59 3.11 -1.94
CA LYS A 294 4.84 3.38 -2.68
C LYS A 294 5.41 4.75 -2.32
N THR A 295 4.55 5.76 -2.17
CA THR A 295 4.93 7.12 -1.73
C THR A 295 5.79 7.05 -0.46
N TYR A 296 5.30 6.34 0.55
CA TYR A 296 5.95 6.27 1.84
C TYR A 296 7.22 5.40 1.81
N ASP A 297 7.21 4.34 1.01
CA ASP A 297 8.36 3.43 0.86
C ASP A 297 9.51 4.10 0.06
N TYR A 298 9.19 4.89 -0.97
CA TYR A 298 10.17 5.69 -1.70
C TYR A 298 10.80 6.77 -0.83
N MET A 299 9.97 7.49 -0.06
CA MET A 299 10.47 8.45 0.94
C MET A 299 11.38 7.76 1.96
N ALA A 300 11.02 6.57 2.44
CA ALA A 300 11.84 5.80 3.38
C ALA A 300 13.20 5.45 2.74
N CYS A 301 13.24 5.05 1.48
CA CYS A 301 14.46 4.73 0.73
C CYS A 301 15.27 5.95 0.25
N GLU A 302 14.92 7.17 0.67
CA GLU A 302 15.58 8.41 0.25
C GLU A 302 15.50 8.67 -1.26
N LEU A 303 14.41 8.25 -1.88
CA LEU A 303 14.14 8.47 -3.30
C LEU A 303 13.18 9.65 -3.46
N PRO A 304 13.56 10.70 -4.23
CA PRO A 304 12.60 11.72 -4.63
C PRO A 304 11.52 11.09 -5.50
N ILE A 305 10.27 11.44 -5.23
CA ILE A 305 9.11 10.95 -5.97
C ILE A 305 9.02 11.72 -7.29
N PHE A 306 8.77 11.02 -8.38
CA PHE A 306 8.58 11.59 -9.70
C PHE A 306 7.25 11.09 -10.27
N THR A 307 6.29 11.99 -10.39
CA THR A 307 4.90 11.63 -10.62
C THR A 307 4.27 12.51 -11.67
N ARG A 308 3.41 11.90 -12.51
CA ARG A 308 2.33 12.58 -13.21
C ARG A 308 1.04 12.23 -12.46
N ALA A 309 0.34 13.22 -11.93
CA ALA A 309 -0.85 13.01 -11.11
C ALA A 309 -1.82 14.20 -11.16
N SER A 310 -3.01 14.05 -10.59
CA SER A 310 -4.00 15.13 -10.54
C SER A 310 -3.50 16.31 -9.70
N PRO A 311 -3.60 17.56 -10.19
CA PRO A 311 -3.22 18.74 -9.41
C PRO A 311 -4.13 18.96 -8.18
N GLN A 312 -5.32 18.37 -8.17
CA GLN A 312 -6.25 18.40 -7.05
C GLN A 312 -6.03 17.24 -6.05
N GLY A 313 -5.01 16.40 -6.28
CA GLY A 313 -4.81 15.17 -5.54
C GLY A 313 -4.09 15.34 -4.19
N ASN A 314 -4.28 14.37 -3.30
CA ASN A 314 -3.61 14.33 -1.99
C ASN A 314 -2.11 14.12 -2.12
N LEU A 315 -1.64 13.40 -3.16
CA LEU A 315 -0.21 13.30 -3.47
C LEU A 315 0.40 14.68 -3.78
N LYS A 316 -0.28 15.53 -4.56
CA LYS A 316 0.19 16.91 -4.83
C LYS A 316 0.30 17.71 -3.55
N LYS A 317 -0.73 17.71 -2.71
CA LYS A 317 -0.72 18.39 -1.41
C LYS A 317 0.43 17.93 -0.51
N LEU A 318 0.71 16.63 -0.50
CA LEU A 318 1.82 16.06 0.27
C LEU A 318 3.19 16.53 -0.28
N MET A 319 3.34 16.54 -1.60
CA MET A 319 4.56 16.99 -2.27
C MET A 319 4.82 18.48 -2.05
N ASP A 320 3.79 19.33 -2.14
CA ASP A 320 3.91 20.77 -1.88
C ASP A 320 4.29 21.06 -0.44
N LYS A 321 3.73 20.30 0.50
CA LYS A 321 3.98 20.50 1.93
C LYS A 321 5.41 20.14 2.34
N TYR A 322 6.03 19.16 1.69
CA TYR A 322 7.29 18.57 2.17
C TYR A 322 8.45 18.62 1.18
N ASP A 323 8.24 19.11 -0.04
CA ASP A 323 9.24 19.16 -1.11
C ASP A 323 9.98 17.82 -1.33
N ILE A 324 9.21 16.75 -1.55
CA ILE A 324 9.71 15.36 -1.59
C ILE A 324 9.90 14.79 -3.00
N GLY A 325 9.81 15.64 -4.04
CA GLY A 325 9.91 15.14 -5.41
C GLY A 325 9.64 16.18 -6.50
N TYR A 326 9.26 15.69 -7.67
CA TYR A 326 8.87 16.44 -8.86
C TYR A 326 7.49 15.97 -9.32
N PHE A 327 6.58 16.92 -9.43
CA PHE A 327 5.20 16.70 -9.82
C PHE A 327 5.00 17.17 -11.26
N ALA A 328 4.09 16.52 -11.98
CA ALA A 328 3.59 16.99 -13.27
C ALA A 328 2.08 16.76 -13.38
N SER A 329 1.33 17.69 -13.95
CA SER A 329 -0.09 17.51 -14.26
C SER A 329 -0.35 16.75 -15.56
N ASP A 330 0.63 16.77 -16.47
CA ASP A 330 0.57 16.12 -17.78
C ASP A 330 1.93 15.55 -18.19
N TRP A 331 1.99 14.92 -19.37
CA TRP A 331 3.22 14.26 -19.83
C TRP A 331 4.27 15.21 -20.41
N ASP A 332 3.88 16.40 -20.85
CA ASP A 332 4.83 17.40 -21.35
C ASP A 332 5.59 18.02 -20.18
N GLU A 333 4.88 18.39 -19.11
CA GLU A 333 5.46 18.81 -17.85
C GLU A 333 6.30 17.68 -17.23
N PHE A 334 5.84 16.42 -17.31
CA PHE A 334 6.61 15.27 -16.83
C PHE A 334 7.98 15.19 -17.53
N ASN A 335 8.03 15.34 -18.86
CA ASN A 335 9.28 15.32 -19.60
C ASN A 335 10.17 16.53 -19.31
N LYS A 336 9.60 17.74 -19.16
CA LYS A 336 10.34 18.95 -18.76
C LYS A 336 10.97 18.77 -17.38
N ASN A 337 10.19 18.28 -16.42
CA ASN A 337 10.65 18.06 -15.06
C ASN A 337 11.68 16.92 -14.96
N LEU A 338 11.65 15.96 -15.89
CA LEU A 338 12.66 14.91 -15.95
C LEU A 338 14.03 15.49 -16.29
N VAL A 339 14.11 16.42 -17.25
CA VAL A 339 15.36 17.13 -17.58
C VAL A 339 15.91 17.87 -16.35
N ILE A 340 15.03 18.58 -15.63
CA ILE A 340 15.40 19.29 -14.40
C ILE A 340 15.93 18.31 -13.35
N ALA A 341 15.21 17.23 -13.09
CA ALA A 341 15.57 16.25 -12.07
C ALA A 341 16.90 15.53 -12.36
N LEU A 342 17.21 15.27 -13.65
CA LEU A 342 18.47 14.68 -14.11
C LEU A 342 19.65 15.65 -14.00
N ARG A 343 19.42 16.95 -14.25
CA ARG A 343 20.45 18.00 -14.13
C ARG A 343 20.74 18.34 -12.67
N GLU A 344 19.72 18.44 -11.84
CA GLU A 344 19.82 18.89 -10.44
C GLU A 344 20.00 17.73 -9.45
N LYS A 345 20.98 16.83 -9.68
CA LYS A 345 21.18 15.61 -8.88
C LYS A 345 21.25 15.84 -7.36
N ASN A 346 21.94 16.90 -6.92
CA ASN A 346 22.05 17.27 -5.50
C ASN A 346 20.69 17.66 -4.89
N LYS A 347 19.86 18.39 -5.66
CA LYS A 347 18.51 18.77 -5.22
C LYS A 347 17.60 17.55 -5.16
N SER A 348 17.64 16.68 -6.17
CA SER A 348 16.94 15.39 -6.17
C SER A 348 17.31 14.56 -4.93
N ARG A 349 18.60 14.48 -4.58
CA ARG A 349 19.07 13.80 -3.37
C ARG A 349 18.53 14.43 -2.09
N LYS A 350 18.53 15.77 -1.98
CA LYS A 350 17.99 16.51 -0.83
C LYS A 350 16.50 16.26 -0.62
N LYS A 351 15.70 16.23 -1.71
CA LYS A 351 14.27 15.89 -1.67
C LYS A 351 14.04 14.48 -1.10
N GLY A 352 14.83 13.49 -1.55
CA GLY A 352 14.80 12.13 -1.01
C GLY A 352 15.14 12.05 0.49
N ILE A 353 16.21 12.72 0.93
CA ILE A 353 16.60 12.79 2.35
C ILE A 353 15.48 13.43 3.20
N THR A 354 14.85 14.48 2.68
CA THR A 354 13.71 15.14 3.32
C THR A 354 12.54 14.17 3.48
N GLY A 355 12.23 13.38 2.45
CA GLY A 355 11.25 12.30 2.53
C GLY A 355 11.52 11.34 3.68
N ARG A 356 12.76 10.85 3.84
CA ARG A 356 13.11 9.92 4.94
C ARG A 356 12.95 10.54 6.32
N LYS A 357 13.30 11.83 6.49
CA LYS A 357 13.07 12.56 7.75
C LYS A 357 11.58 12.64 8.10
N ILE A 358 10.72 12.88 7.12
CA ILE A 358 9.27 12.91 7.29
C ILE A 358 8.70 11.53 7.64
N ILE A 359 9.19 10.46 7.01
CA ILE A 359 8.81 9.09 7.40
C ILE A 359 9.16 8.83 8.87
N LYS A 360 10.40 9.07 9.28
CA LYS A 360 10.83 8.79 10.66
C LYS A 360 10.03 9.56 11.71
N SER A 361 9.69 10.81 11.42
CA SER A 361 9.00 11.70 12.38
C SER A 361 7.47 11.57 12.39
N LYS A 362 6.84 11.28 11.24
CA LYS A 362 5.37 11.39 11.09
C LYS A 362 4.68 10.15 10.52
N PHE A 363 5.37 9.34 9.73
CA PHE A 363 4.76 8.23 9.00
C PHE A 363 5.56 6.93 9.17
N SER A 364 6.14 6.72 10.35
CA SER A 364 6.82 5.46 10.65
C SER A 364 5.77 4.40 10.95
N ARG A 365 6.00 3.18 10.48
CA ARG A 365 5.09 2.06 10.78
C ARG A 365 4.92 1.85 12.29
N THR A 366 5.99 2.06 13.05
CA THR A 366 6.00 2.01 14.52
C THR A 366 5.06 3.06 15.14
N LEU A 367 4.96 4.25 14.58
CA LEU A 367 4.02 5.26 15.07
C LEU A 367 2.57 4.79 14.84
N SER A 368 2.27 4.29 13.64
CA SER A 368 0.94 3.75 13.33
C SER A 368 0.55 2.59 14.24
N THR A 369 1.48 1.67 14.54
CA THR A 369 1.20 0.54 15.44
C THR A 369 0.99 0.99 16.88
N LYS A 370 1.73 2.01 17.34
CA LYS A 370 1.56 2.60 18.68
C LYS A 370 0.18 3.25 18.84
N ILE A 371 -0.27 4.02 17.83
CA ILE A 371 -1.60 4.63 17.83
C ILE A 371 -2.67 3.54 17.89
N ALA A 372 -2.57 2.50 17.05
CA ALA A 372 -3.52 1.41 17.02
C ALA A 372 -3.61 0.67 18.37
N LEU A 373 -2.47 0.32 18.98
CA LEU A 373 -2.46 -0.37 20.27
C LEU A 373 -3.04 0.50 21.39
N LYS A 374 -2.69 1.78 21.42
CA LYS A 374 -3.21 2.73 22.41
C LYS A 374 -4.74 2.79 22.36
N GLU A 375 -5.33 2.98 21.18
CA GLU A 375 -6.78 3.04 21.02
C GLU A 375 -7.47 1.73 21.41
N VAL A 376 -6.86 0.58 21.10
CA VAL A 376 -7.35 -0.74 21.54
C VAL A 376 -7.40 -0.80 23.06
N GLN A 377 -6.33 -0.40 23.74
CA GLN A 377 -6.21 -0.46 25.20
C GLN A 377 -7.14 0.54 25.89
N ASP A 378 -7.23 1.78 25.40
CA ASP A 378 -8.05 2.84 25.97
C ASP A 378 -9.54 2.51 25.84
N GLN A 379 -9.95 1.98 24.67
CA GLN A 379 -11.34 1.57 24.47
C GLN A 379 -11.72 0.40 25.37
N LEU A 380 -10.84 -0.61 25.55
CA LEU A 380 -11.12 -1.74 26.44
C LEU A 380 -11.26 -1.35 27.90
N LYS A 381 -10.56 -0.32 28.38
CA LYS A 381 -10.74 0.19 29.75
C LYS A 381 -12.09 0.88 29.97
N SER A 382 -12.75 1.25 28.87
CA SER A 382 -14.07 1.91 28.90
C SER A 382 -15.23 0.92 28.78
N PHE A 383 -14.93 -0.37 28.53
CA PHE A 383 -15.85 -1.51 28.63
C PHE A 383 -15.78 -2.08 30.04
#